data_AF-U9TCA5-F1
#
_entry.id   AF-U9TCA5-F1
#
_cell.length_a   1.000
_cell.length_b   1.000
_cell.length_c   1.000
_cell.angle_alpha   90.00
_cell.angle_beta   90.00
_cell.angle_gamma   90.00
#
_symmetry.space_group_name_H-M   'P 1'
#
loop_
_entity.id
_entity.type
_entity.pdbx_description
1 polymer ?
#
loop_
_entity_poly.entity_id
_entity_poly.type
_entity_poly.pdbx_seq_one_letter_code
_entity_poly.pdbx_strand_id
1 'polypeptide(L)'
;MSQVLINWVAKNKLENSEIDSLSLKGLKYFLEKTYDTQIPFATPEFNIWEYTLAKFIRKVIQNETIIERILDKKSFSMCEPQEIEGIKNHSTPLIKFINLKRMDGEEIEQHVEPFGTYPTQELKKSYSSILNGRELGFIRGVPIFRWKNNGSSLKISVDGFTVEEFCNRSCQSLIFYVNVVLAVP
;
A
#
# COMPACT_ATOMS: atom_id res chain seq x y z
N MET A 1 19.85 -16.61 3.12
CA MET A 1 18.63 -17.30 2.65
C MET A 1 17.37 -16.43 2.73
N SER A 2 17.14 -15.64 3.78
CA SER A 2 15.93 -14.79 3.90
C SER A 2 15.79 -13.71 2.81
N GLN A 3 16.90 -13.19 2.26
CA GLN A 3 16.86 -12.13 1.23
C GLN A 3 16.15 -12.54 -0.07
N VAL A 4 16.33 -13.79 -0.51
CA VAL A 4 15.69 -14.29 -1.73
C VAL A 4 14.18 -14.33 -1.54
N LEU A 5 13.71 -14.82 -0.39
CA LEU A 5 12.30 -14.84 -0.04
C LEU A 5 11.72 -13.43 0.04
N ILE A 6 12.40 -12.49 0.73
CA ILE A 6 11.97 -11.09 0.82
C ILE A 6 11.83 -10.49 -0.58
N ASN A 7 12.83 -10.66 -1.44
CA ASN A 7 12.80 -10.13 -2.81
C ASN A 7 11.67 -10.74 -3.64
N TRP A 8 11.35 -12.02 -3.44
CA TRP A 8 10.29 -12.71 -4.17
C TRP A 8 8.92 -12.26 -3.69
N VAL A 9 8.69 -12.22 -2.38
CA VAL A 9 7.41 -11.77 -1.79
C VAL A 9 7.19 -10.28 -2.11
N ALA A 10 8.23 -9.43 -2.12
CA ALA A 10 8.13 -8.00 -2.46
C ALA A 10 7.67 -7.75 -3.90
N LYS A 11 7.90 -8.71 -4.81
CA LYS A 11 7.42 -8.61 -6.19
C LYS A 11 5.96 -9.03 -6.36
N ASN A 12 5.35 -9.66 -5.36
CA ASN A 12 3.94 -10.03 -5.39
C ASN A 12 3.10 -8.95 -4.72
N LYS A 13 1.98 -8.58 -5.33
CA LYS A 13 1.04 -7.63 -4.73
C LYS A 13 0.42 -8.28 -3.50
N LEU A 14 0.38 -7.55 -2.38
CA LEU A 14 -0.41 -7.96 -1.23
C LEU A 14 -1.87 -7.68 -1.57
N GLU A 15 -2.65 -8.74 -1.66
CA GLU A 15 -4.09 -8.66 -1.89
C GLU A 15 -4.83 -8.77 -0.56
N ASN A 16 -5.86 -7.95 -0.40
CA ASN A 16 -6.73 -7.99 0.78
C ASN A 16 -7.76 -9.12 0.67
N SER A 17 -7.30 -10.36 0.38
CA SER A 17 -8.17 -11.52 0.41
C SER A 17 -8.47 -11.93 1.86
N GLU A 18 -9.67 -12.46 2.10
CA GLU A 18 -10.20 -12.72 3.45
C GLU A 18 -9.30 -13.61 4.31
N ILE A 19 -8.53 -14.51 3.68
CA ILE A 19 -7.64 -15.45 4.37
C ILE A 19 -6.35 -15.62 3.56
N ASP A 20 -5.32 -14.87 3.92
CA ASP A 20 -3.96 -15.14 3.46
C ASP A 20 -3.10 -15.77 4.58
N SER A 21 -2.05 -16.49 4.20
CA SER A 21 -1.14 -17.20 5.10
C SER A 21 -0.06 -16.33 5.75
N LEU A 22 0.04 -15.05 5.40
CA LEU A 22 1.05 -14.13 5.93
C LEU A 22 0.64 -13.67 7.33
N SER A 23 1.24 -14.27 8.35
CA SER A 23 1.03 -13.85 9.74
C SER A 23 1.43 -12.38 9.99
N LEU A 24 0.86 -11.73 11.01
CA LEU A 24 1.28 -10.40 11.46
C LEU A 24 2.78 -10.30 11.77
N LYS A 25 3.38 -11.38 12.31
CA LYS A 25 4.82 -11.46 12.57
C LYS A 25 5.63 -11.51 11.26
N GLY A 26 5.15 -12.28 10.29
CA GLY A 26 5.72 -12.35 8.94
C GLY A 26 5.64 -11.00 8.22
N LEU A 27 4.47 -10.36 8.26
CA LEU A 27 4.27 -9.02 7.72
C LEU A 27 5.20 -8.00 8.36
N LYS A 28 5.34 -8.01 9.70
CA LYS A 28 6.26 -7.11 10.40
C LYS A 28 7.70 -7.29 9.93
N TYR A 29 8.17 -8.53 9.91
CA TYR A 29 9.51 -8.85 9.43
C TYR A 29 9.69 -8.37 7.99
N PHE A 30 8.69 -8.57 7.15
CA PHE A 30 8.74 -8.19 5.75
C PHE A 30 8.79 -6.68 5.54
N LEU A 31 7.91 -5.90 6.20
CA LEU A 31 7.91 -4.44 6.11
C LEU A 31 9.20 -3.84 6.69
N GLU A 32 9.72 -4.39 7.79
CA GLU A 32 11.00 -3.98 8.37
C GLU A 32 12.15 -4.15 7.38
N LYS A 33 12.16 -5.24 6.61
CA LYS A 33 13.23 -5.53 5.64
C LYS A 33 13.10 -4.77 4.32
N THR A 34 11.97 -4.11 4.06
CA THR A 34 11.74 -3.38 2.80
C THR A 34 11.61 -1.87 2.98
N TYR A 35 11.42 -1.36 4.20
CA TYR A 35 11.06 0.04 4.48
C TYR A 35 12.02 1.08 3.88
N ASP A 36 13.32 0.89 4.07
CA ASP A 36 14.37 1.82 3.60
C ASP A 36 15.41 1.09 2.75
N THR A 37 14.91 0.30 1.81
CA THR A 37 15.75 -0.45 0.88
C THR A 37 15.44 -0.04 -0.54
N GLN A 38 16.37 -0.28 -1.46
CA GLN A 38 16.11 -0.10 -2.89
C GLN A 38 15.21 -1.21 -3.48
N ILE A 39 14.82 -2.20 -2.68
CA ILE A 39 14.03 -3.35 -3.13
C ILE A 39 12.63 -2.85 -3.51
N PRO A 40 12.22 -2.93 -4.80
CA PRO A 40 10.88 -2.54 -5.20
C PRO A 40 9.85 -3.41 -4.51
N PHE A 41 8.81 -2.76 -4.03
CA PHE A 41 7.63 -3.41 -3.49
C PHE A 41 6.48 -3.22 -4.47
N ALA A 42 5.91 -4.32 -4.96
CA ALA A 42 4.86 -4.29 -5.98
C ALA A 42 3.53 -3.69 -5.47
N THR A 43 3.39 -3.59 -4.14
CA THR A 43 2.18 -3.04 -3.51
C THR A 43 2.38 -1.57 -3.18
N PRO A 44 1.48 -0.67 -3.60
CA PRO A 44 1.48 0.72 -3.16
C PRO A 44 1.39 0.82 -1.63
N GLU A 45 1.97 1.89 -1.08
CA GLU A 45 2.04 2.09 0.36
C GLU A 45 0.66 2.16 1.00
N PHE A 46 -0.30 2.78 0.31
CA PHE A 46 -1.70 2.80 0.74
C PHE A 46 -2.32 1.41 0.84
N ASN A 47 -2.12 0.54 -0.16
CA ASN A 47 -2.62 -0.83 -0.09
C ASN A 47 -1.91 -1.67 0.99
N ILE A 48 -0.65 -1.38 1.31
CA ILE A 48 0.04 -1.98 2.47
C ILE A 48 -0.70 -1.60 3.76
N TRP A 49 -1.12 -0.34 3.90
CA TRP A 49 -1.91 0.13 5.03
C TRP A 49 -3.25 -0.61 5.13
N GLU A 50 -4.03 -0.66 4.06
CA GLU A 50 -5.33 -1.35 4.05
C GLU A 50 -5.21 -2.82 4.45
N TYR A 51 -4.26 -3.52 3.83
CA TYR A 51 -3.95 -4.92 4.11
C TYR A 51 -3.59 -5.15 5.59
N THR A 52 -2.73 -4.26 6.12
CA THR A 52 -2.25 -4.33 7.50
C THR A 52 -3.38 -4.07 8.50
N LEU A 53 -4.22 -3.07 8.22
CA LEU A 53 -5.38 -2.72 9.04
C LEU A 53 -6.40 -3.86 9.09
N ALA A 54 -6.74 -4.44 7.94
CA ALA A 54 -7.67 -5.57 7.88
C ALA A 54 -7.19 -6.75 8.73
N LYS A 55 -5.88 -7.04 8.73
CA LYS A 55 -5.30 -8.07 9.61
C LYS A 55 -5.41 -7.73 11.10
N PHE A 56 -5.25 -6.46 11.49
CA PHE A 56 -5.42 -6.08 12.90
C PHE A 56 -6.86 -6.23 13.35
N ILE A 57 -7.81 -5.79 12.52
CA ILE A 57 -9.23 -5.89 12.81
C ILE A 57 -9.61 -7.37 12.96
N ARG A 58 -9.28 -8.23 11.99
CA ARG A 58 -9.54 -9.68 12.05
C ARG A 58 -8.86 -10.40 13.21
N LYS A 59 -7.76 -9.84 13.73
CA LYS A 59 -7.07 -10.41 14.89
C LYS A 59 -7.85 -10.20 16.20
N VAL A 60 -8.61 -9.11 16.28
CA VAL A 60 -9.33 -8.68 17.49
C VAL A 60 -10.82 -9.02 17.40
N ILE A 61 -11.42 -8.75 16.25
CA ILE A 61 -12.84 -8.94 15.94
C ILE A 61 -12.97 -10.20 15.10
N GLN A 62 -13.83 -11.12 15.53
CA GLN A 62 -14.08 -12.40 14.85
C GLN A 62 -15.34 -12.38 13.98
N ASN A 63 -16.19 -11.36 14.12
CA ASN A 63 -17.44 -11.24 13.37
C ASN A 63 -17.21 -10.55 12.02
N GLU A 64 -17.15 -11.33 10.94
CA GLU A 64 -16.88 -10.82 9.58
C GLU A 64 -17.83 -9.69 9.14
N THR A 65 -19.12 -9.75 9.50
CA THR A 65 -20.08 -8.68 9.15
C THR A 65 -19.73 -7.34 9.81
N ILE A 66 -19.15 -7.36 11.01
CA ILE A 66 -18.67 -6.15 11.68
C ILE A 66 -17.38 -5.66 11.00
N ILE A 67 -16.49 -6.58 10.62
CA ILE A 67 -15.21 -6.29 9.96
C ILE A 67 -15.45 -5.58 8.62
N GLU A 68 -16.33 -6.13 7.77
CA GLU A 68 -16.72 -5.53 6.49
C GLU A 68 -17.26 -4.11 6.68
N ARG A 69 -18.14 -3.91 7.68
CA ARG A 69 -18.70 -2.58 7.98
C ARG A 69 -17.65 -1.58 8.46
N ILE A 70 -16.65 -2.01 9.23
CA ILE A 70 -15.56 -1.15 9.68
C ILE A 70 -14.72 -0.69 8.48
N LEU A 71 -14.41 -1.62 7.58
CA LEU A 71 -13.62 -1.35 6.37
C LEU A 71 -14.39 -0.44 5.40
N ASP A 72 -15.69 -0.69 5.19
CA ASP A 72 -16.56 0.12 4.33
C ASP A 72 -16.76 1.54 4.88
N LYS A 73 -17.07 1.66 6.19
CA LYS A 73 -17.24 2.97 6.85
C LYS A 73 -15.94 3.70 7.14
N LYS A 74 -14.79 3.04 6.95
CA LYS A 74 -13.45 3.56 7.24
C LYS A 74 -13.35 4.15 8.67
N SER A 75 -13.99 3.53 9.66
CA SER A 75 -13.96 4.02 11.04
C SER A 75 -14.19 2.92 12.08
N PHE A 76 -13.68 3.13 13.29
CA PHE A 76 -13.96 2.27 14.45
C PHE A 76 -15.26 2.63 15.18
N SER A 77 -16.20 3.32 14.53
CA SER A 77 -17.44 3.79 15.17
C SER A 77 -18.35 2.66 15.69
N MET A 78 -18.20 1.44 15.15
CA MET A 78 -18.93 0.25 15.61
C MET A 78 -18.16 -0.59 16.64
N CYS A 79 -16.91 -0.23 16.94
CA CYS A 79 -16.06 -1.02 17.82
C CYS A 79 -16.24 -0.61 19.28
N GLU A 80 -16.22 -1.58 20.17
CA GLU A 80 -16.15 -1.32 21.60
C GLU A 80 -14.77 -0.73 21.97
N PRO A 81 -14.66 0.10 23.03
CA PRO A 81 -13.39 0.71 23.42
C PRO A 81 -12.24 -0.29 23.59
N GLN A 82 -12.53 -1.48 24.13
CA GLN A 82 -11.57 -2.59 24.29
C GLN A 82 -11.06 -3.15 22.95
N GLU A 83 -11.90 -3.17 21.91
CA GLU A 83 -11.52 -3.65 20.58
C GLU A 83 -10.62 -2.62 19.90
N ILE A 84 -10.95 -1.33 20.04
CA ILE A 84 -10.12 -0.22 19.54
C ILE A 84 -8.73 -0.28 20.18
N GLU A 85 -8.67 -0.47 21.50
CA GLU A 85 -7.40 -0.62 22.22
C GLU A 85 -6.63 -1.86 21.75
N GLY A 86 -7.31 -3.00 21.59
CA GLY A 86 -6.72 -4.22 21.04
C GLY A 86 -6.11 -4.02 19.64
N ILE A 87 -6.82 -3.33 18.76
CA ILE A 87 -6.36 -3.02 17.40
C ILE A 87 -5.13 -2.11 17.45
N LYS A 88 -5.14 -1.07 18.30
CA LYS A 88 -4.01 -0.15 18.48
C LYS A 88 -2.78 -0.85 19.06
N ASN A 89 -2.97 -1.78 19.99
CA ASN A 89 -1.88 -2.57 20.56
C ASN A 89 -1.21 -3.47 19.51
N HIS A 90 -2.00 -4.07 18.62
CA HIS A 90 -1.46 -4.83 17.48
C HIS A 90 -0.82 -3.96 16.41
N SER A 91 -1.31 -2.73 16.19
CA SER A 91 -0.83 -1.84 15.14
C SER A 91 0.50 -1.16 15.48
N THR A 92 0.68 -0.73 16.73
CA THR A 92 1.87 -0.03 17.24
C THR A 92 3.22 -0.58 16.76
N PRO A 93 3.51 -1.91 16.83
CA PRO A 93 4.80 -2.45 16.40
C PRO A 93 5.05 -2.41 14.88
N LEU A 94 4.01 -2.15 14.07
CA LEU A 94 3.99 -2.30 12.62
C LEU A 94 3.83 -0.98 11.87
N ILE A 95 2.98 -0.06 12.36
CA ILE A 95 2.66 1.20 11.68
C ILE A 95 3.88 2.08 11.39
N LYS A 96 4.95 1.97 12.20
CA LYS A 96 6.21 2.69 11.96
C LYS A 96 6.93 2.29 10.67
N PHE A 97 6.58 1.13 10.11
CA PHE A 97 7.11 0.64 8.84
C PHE A 97 6.19 0.93 7.66
N ILE A 98 5.19 1.80 7.86
CA ILE A 98 4.33 2.33 6.81
C ILE A 98 4.66 3.81 6.66
N ASN A 99 5.03 4.23 5.46
CA ASN A 99 5.52 5.56 5.14
C ASN A 99 4.39 6.40 4.53
N LEU A 100 3.66 7.10 5.39
CA LEU A 100 2.57 8.00 4.98
C LEU A 100 2.98 9.04 3.92
N LYS A 101 4.27 9.40 3.81
CA LYS A 101 4.76 10.32 2.78
C LYS A 101 4.71 9.75 1.35
N ARG A 102 4.39 8.46 1.21
CA ARG A 102 4.19 7.76 -0.07
C ARG A 102 2.70 7.57 -0.41
N MET A 103 1.78 8.14 0.37
CA MET A 103 0.34 8.14 0.11
C MET A 103 -0.09 9.51 -0.41
N ASP A 104 -1.25 9.58 -1.07
CA ASP A 104 -1.91 10.84 -1.36
C ASP A 104 -2.48 11.47 -0.07
N GLY A 105 -2.60 12.80 -0.04
CA GLY A 105 -3.24 13.51 1.06
C GLY A 105 -4.70 13.07 1.26
N GLU A 106 -5.43 12.81 0.17
CA GLU A 106 -6.81 12.33 0.22
C GLU A 106 -6.91 10.92 0.82
N GLU A 107 -5.97 10.02 0.47
CA GLU A 107 -5.87 8.69 1.06
C GLU A 107 -5.66 8.78 2.58
N ILE A 108 -4.78 9.66 3.04
CA ILE A 108 -4.52 9.85 4.47
C ILE A 108 -5.77 10.38 5.18
N GLU A 109 -6.37 11.45 4.66
CA GLU A 109 -7.53 12.13 5.27
C GLU A 109 -8.75 11.21 5.36
N GLN A 110 -9.04 10.46 4.30
CA GLN A 110 -10.26 9.65 4.23
C GLN A 110 -10.11 8.23 4.79
N HIS A 111 -8.89 7.67 4.82
CA HIS A 111 -8.70 6.23 5.12
C HIS A 111 -7.69 5.93 6.24
N VAL A 112 -6.81 6.87 6.61
CA VAL A 112 -5.79 6.64 7.65
C VAL A 112 -6.16 7.38 8.93
N GLU A 113 -6.40 8.68 8.82
CA GLU A 113 -6.69 9.58 9.94
C GLU A 113 -7.93 9.15 10.77
N PRO A 114 -9.05 8.69 10.16
CA PRO A 114 -10.25 8.31 10.91
C PRO A 114 -10.04 7.16 11.91
N PHE A 115 -9.04 6.31 11.70
CA PHE A 115 -8.72 5.20 12.61
C PHE A 115 -7.88 5.64 13.82
N GLY A 116 -7.33 6.85 13.82
CA GLY A 116 -6.59 7.39 14.97
C GLY A 116 -5.42 6.51 15.41
N THR A 117 -4.76 5.84 14.47
CA THR A 117 -3.63 4.93 14.69
C THR A 117 -2.28 5.64 14.69
N TYR A 118 -2.19 6.80 14.02
CA TYR A 118 -0.98 7.61 13.99
C TYR A 118 -1.07 8.81 14.94
N PRO A 119 0.04 9.20 15.58
CA PRO A 119 0.12 10.48 16.29
C PRO A 119 -0.11 11.66 15.33
N THR A 120 -0.81 12.69 15.80
CA THR A 120 -1.09 13.92 15.02
C THR A 120 0.17 14.56 14.44
N GLN A 121 1.31 14.47 15.15
CA GLN A 121 2.59 15.01 14.66
C GLN A 121 3.09 14.28 13.40
N GLU A 122 2.90 12.96 13.29
CA GLU A 122 3.31 12.18 12.12
C GLU A 122 2.42 12.46 10.92
N LEU A 123 1.10 12.63 11.12
CA LEU A 123 0.18 13.08 10.08
C LEU A 123 0.56 14.46 9.53
N LYS A 124 0.80 15.45 10.41
CA LYS A 124 1.23 16.80 10.01
C LYS A 124 2.53 16.80 9.19
N LYS A 125 3.53 16.01 9.60
CA LYS A 125 4.78 15.85 8.83
C LYS A 125 4.52 15.26 7.45
N SER A 126 3.57 14.34 7.34
CA SER A 126 3.22 13.66 6.09
C SER A 126 2.54 14.61 5.11
N TYR A 127 1.48 15.31 5.54
CA TYR A 127 0.84 16.36 4.73
C TYR A 127 1.83 17.45 4.30
N SER A 128 2.71 17.89 5.20
CA SER A 128 3.76 18.88 4.87
C SER A 128 4.74 18.35 3.81
N SER A 129 5.07 17.05 3.83
CA SER A 129 5.94 16.44 2.81
C SER A 129 5.27 16.42 1.44
N ILE A 130 3.97 16.09 1.41
CA ILE A 130 3.15 16.02 0.19
C ILE A 130 3.03 17.41 -0.45
N LEU A 131 2.66 18.43 0.34
CA LEU A 131 2.52 19.82 -0.13
C LEU A 131 3.82 20.41 -0.70
N ASN A 132 4.98 19.98 -0.17
CA ASN A 132 6.29 20.43 -0.64
C ASN A 132 6.77 19.70 -1.91
N GLY A 133 5.95 18.85 -2.54
CA GLY A 133 6.29 18.15 -3.78
C GLY A 133 7.45 17.16 -3.64
N ARG A 134 7.73 16.66 -2.42
CA ARG A 134 8.73 15.60 -2.21
C ARG A 134 8.13 14.25 -2.59
N GLU A 135 7.82 14.07 -3.88
CA GLU A 135 7.21 12.85 -4.40
C GLU A 135 8.19 11.67 -4.29
N LEU A 136 8.01 10.85 -3.24
CA LEU A 136 8.74 9.60 -3.08
C LEU A 136 8.22 8.49 -4.01
N GLY A 137 7.07 8.72 -4.66
CA GLY A 137 6.29 7.72 -5.40
C GLY A 137 5.51 6.79 -4.47
N PHE A 138 4.44 6.20 -4.99
CA PHE A 138 3.46 5.42 -4.22
C PHE A 138 3.98 4.08 -3.71
N ILE A 139 4.94 3.47 -4.41
CA ILE A 139 5.59 2.24 -3.96
C ILE A 139 6.90 2.54 -3.25
N ARG A 140 7.27 1.74 -2.25
CA ARG A 140 8.61 1.78 -1.65
C ARG A 140 9.65 1.07 -2.52
N GLY A 141 10.91 1.44 -2.32
CA GLY A 141 12.03 0.97 -3.13
C GLY A 141 12.15 1.67 -4.48
N VAL A 142 13.06 1.16 -5.32
CA VAL A 142 13.28 1.69 -6.67
C VAL A 142 12.45 0.86 -7.65
N PRO A 143 11.40 1.43 -8.30
CA PRO A 143 10.60 0.71 -9.28
C PRO A 143 11.47 0.11 -10.38
N ILE A 144 11.20 -1.14 -10.77
CA ILE A 144 11.89 -1.76 -11.91
C ILE A 144 11.42 -1.09 -13.22
N PHE A 145 10.15 -0.70 -13.30
CA PHE A 145 9.56 -0.02 -14.44
C PHE A 145 8.60 1.09 -13.98
N ARG A 146 8.56 2.20 -14.71
CA ARG A 146 7.59 3.29 -14.54
C ARG A 146 7.22 3.81 -15.92
N TRP A 147 5.93 3.97 -16.18
CA TRP A 147 5.46 4.57 -17.43
C TRP A 147 5.70 6.08 -17.39
N LYS A 148 6.25 6.62 -18.47
CA LYS A 148 6.44 8.06 -18.64
C LYS A 148 5.58 8.52 -19.80
N ASN A 149 4.73 9.52 -19.56
CA ASN A 149 3.91 10.08 -20.63
C ASN A 149 4.80 10.90 -21.57
N ASN A 150 4.95 10.44 -22.81
CA ASN A 150 5.69 11.12 -23.87
C ASN A 150 4.76 11.73 -24.94
N GLY A 151 3.46 11.89 -24.67
CA GLY A 151 2.51 12.56 -25.57
C GLY A 151 1.61 11.64 -26.41
N SER A 152 1.41 10.38 -26.00
CA SER A 152 0.51 9.41 -26.64
C SER A 152 -0.91 9.44 -26.05
N SER A 153 -1.90 8.87 -26.76
CA SER A 153 -3.29 8.61 -26.35
C SER A 153 -3.47 7.68 -25.13
N LEU A 154 -2.39 7.45 -24.39
CA LEU A 154 -2.32 6.60 -23.22
C LEU A 154 -2.57 7.45 -21.97
N LYS A 155 -3.57 7.07 -21.19
CA LYS A 155 -3.81 7.62 -19.87
C LYS A 155 -3.03 6.79 -18.88
N ILE A 156 -1.90 7.33 -18.43
CA ILE A 156 -1.12 6.74 -17.34
C ILE A 156 -1.79 7.18 -16.03
N SER A 157 -2.08 6.22 -15.15
CA SER A 157 -2.58 6.51 -13.80
C SER A 157 -1.61 7.38 -13.02
N VAL A 158 -2.12 8.09 -12.02
CA VAL A 158 -1.29 8.94 -11.14
C VAL A 158 -0.16 8.14 -10.51
N ASP A 159 -0.37 6.85 -10.24
CA ASP A 159 0.66 5.97 -9.69
C ASP A 159 1.84 5.66 -10.64
N GLY A 160 1.72 5.94 -11.94
CA GLY A 160 2.74 5.68 -12.95
C GLY A 160 2.93 4.21 -13.33
N PHE A 161 2.06 3.31 -12.85
CA PHE A 161 2.13 1.86 -13.04
C PHE A 161 1.00 1.31 -13.91
N THR A 162 -0.18 1.95 -13.91
CA THR A 162 -1.31 1.55 -14.75
C THR A 162 -1.38 2.42 -16.01
N VAL A 163 -1.67 1.80 -17.15
CA VAL A 163 -1.85 2.50 -18.43
C VAL A 163 -3.15 2.05 -19.05
N GLU A 164 -4.02 3.01 -19.34
CA GLU A 164 -5.26 2.82 -20.06
C GLU A 164 -5.09 3.40 -21.48
N GLU A 165 -5.52 2.67 -22.51
CA GLU A 165 -5.61 3.19 -23.86
C GLU A 165 -7.06 3.56 -24.19
N PHE A 166 -7.29 4.78 -24.69
CA PHE A 166 -8.59 5.16 -25.24
C PHE A 166 -8.72 4.62 -26.67
N CYS A 167 -9.36 3.46 -26.83
CA CYS A 167 -9.62 2.89 -28.15
C CYS A 167 -11.05 3.21 -28.63
N ASN A 168 -11.19 4.06 -29.66
CA ASN A 168 -12.50 4.51 -30.19
C ASN A 168 -13.02 3.66 -31.37
N ARG A 169 -12.28 2.64 -31.85
CA ARG A 169 -12.77 1.63 -32.81
C ARG A 169 -12.07 0.28 -32.58
N SER A 170 -12.81 -0.81 -32.76
CA SER A 170 -12.46 -2.24 -32.62
C SER A 170 -10.98 -2.53 -32.33
N CYS A 171 -10.67 -2.83 -31.06
CA CYS A 171 -9.33 -3.18 -30.61
C CYS A 171 -8.83 -4.46 -31.30
N GLN A 172 -7.90 -4.34 -32.24
CA GLN A 172 -7.03 -5.44 -32.62
C GLN A 172 -5.81 -5.39 -31.70
N SER A 173 -5.87 -6.17 -30.61
CA SER A 173 -4.76 -6.60 -29.74
C SER A 173 -3.66 -5.58 -29.41
N LEU A 174 -3.64 -5.09 -28.17
CA LEU A 174 -2.44 -4.48 -27.59
C LEU A 174 -1.37 -5.57 -27.39
N ILE A 175 -0.33 -5.53 -28.22
CA ILE A 175 0.91 -6.28 -27.98
C ILE A 175 1.87 -5.32 -27.27
N PHE A 176 2.02 -5.48 -25.96
CA PHE A 176 3.04 -4.75 -25.21
C PHE A 176 4.41 -5.39 -25.45
N TYR A 177 5.22 -4.79 -26.32
CA TYR A 177 6.65 -5.11 -26.36
C TYR A 177 7.33 -4.49 -25.15
N VAL A 178 7.47 -5.28 -24.08
CA VAL A 178 8.40 -4.94 -23.00
C VAL A 178 9.80 -5.19 -23.55
N ASN A 179 10.45 -4.13 -24.04
CA ASN A 179 11.89 -4.16 -24.26
C ASN A 179 12.56 -4.25 -22.89
N VAL A 180 12.74 -5.48 -22.40
CA VAL A 180 13.66 -5.75 -21.30
C VAL A 180 15.05 -5.48 -21.86
N VAL A 181 15.56 -4.27 -21.66
CA VAL A 181 17.00 -4.04 -21.75
C VAL A 181 17.60 -4.79 -20.57
N LEU A 182 17.95 -6.06 -20.80
CA LEU A 182 18.82 -6.80 -19.91
C LEU A 182 20.13 -6.02 -19.87
N ALA A 183 20.36 -5.29 -18.77
CA ALA A 183 21.71 -4.94 -18.40
C ALA A 183 22.40 -6.27 -18.04
N VAL A 184 23.08 -6.85 -19.03
CA VAL A 184 24.02 -7.94 -18.84
C VAL A 184 25.19 -7.38 -18.01
N PRO A 185 25.69 -8.12 -16.99
CA PRO A 185 26.71 -7.65 -16.06
C PRO A 185 28.03 -7.26 -16.73
#